data_AF-L0J6G8-F1
#
_entry.id   AF-L0J6G8-F1
#
_cell.length_a   1.000
_cell.length_b   1.000
_cell.length_c   1.000
_cell.angle_alpha   90.00
_cell.angle_beta   90.00
_cell.angle_gamma   90.00
#
_symmetry.space_group_name_H-M   'P 1'
#
loop_
_entity.id
_entity.type
_entity.pdbx_description
1 polymer ?
#
loop_
_entity_poly.entity_id
_entity_poly.type
_entity_poly.pdbx_seq_one_letter_code
_entity_poly.pdbx_strand_id
1 'polypeptide(L)'
;MIDFVATTVDAELILAQERPGSPFVATLSRTETRWYADGYRESVDAVIATCTLRAPLPVVFEMVNEWLLAEHQHAVLPLSWQFDSTDTDNAVAFNGRVAPAQLAHHVESAQSA
;
A
#
# COMPACT_ATOMS: atom_id res chain seq x y z
N MET A 1 -16.50 -5.47 30.36
CA MET A 1 -15.13 -5.14 29.90
C MET A 1 -14.87 -6.08 28.76
N ILE A 2 -14.69 -5.54 27.55
CA ILE A 2 -14.40 -6.37 26.38
C ILE A 2 -12.89 -6.61 26.41
N ASP A 3 -12.48 -7.88 26.41
CA ASP A 3 -11.09 -8.25 26.54
C ASP A 3 -10.36 -8.02 25.21
N PHE A 4 -9.31 -7.20 25.24
CA PHE A 4 -8.42 -6.96 24.12
C PHE A 4 -7.59 -8.23 23.82
N VAL A 5 -7.45 -8.56 22.54
CA VAL A 5 -6.73 -9.76 22.07
C VAL A 5 -5.46 -9.39 21.32
N ALA A 6 -5.56 -8.55 20.29
CA ALA A 6 -4.45 -8.25 19.40
C ALA A 6 -4.65 -6.94 18.65
N THR A 7 -3.54 -6.41 18.12
CA THR A 7 -3.55 -5.34 17.12
C THR A 7 -2.87 -5.86 15.85
N THR A 8 -3.51 -5.69 14.70
CA THR A 8 -2.90 -5.89 13.38
C THR A 8 -2.67 -4.54 12.72
N VAL A 9 -1.60 -4.43 11.95
CA VAL A 9 -1.25 -3.23 11.21
C VAL A 9 -1.04 -3.63 9.76
N ASP A 10 -1.88 -3.10 8.89
CA ASP A 10 -1.78 -3.28 7.45
C ASP A 10 -1.38 -1.94 6.82
N ALA A 11 -0.57 -2.00 5.77
CA ALA A 11 -0.19 -0.83 4.99
C ALA A 11 -0.52 -1.08 3.53
N GLU A 12 -1.06 -0.05 2.88
CA GLU A 12 -1.45 -0.09 1.48
C GLU A 12 -0.93 1.15 0.78
N LEU A 13 -0.73 1.01 -0.52
CA LEU A 13 -0.40 2.14 -1.36
C LEU A 13 -1.36 2.22 -2.53
N ILE A 14 -1.96 3.39 -2.68
CA ILE A 14 -2.80 3.75 -3.81
C ILE A 14 -1.94 4.57 -4.76
N LEU A 15 -1.85 4.13 -6.02
CA LEU A 15 -1.22 4.87 -7.10
C LEU A 15 -2.28 5.28 -8.11
N ALA A 16 -2.59 6.57 -8.16
CA ALA A 16 -3.67 7.11 -8.99
C ALA A 16 -3.19 8.19 -9.95
N GLN A 17 -3.86 8.32 -11.09
CA GLN A 17 -3.67 9.39 -12.05
C GLN A 17 -5.04 9.95 -12.44
N GLU A 18 -5.30 11.21 -12.10
CA GLU A 18 -6.59 11.88 -12.33
C GLU A 18 -6.96 11.88 -13.83
N ARG A 19 -6.00 12.17 -14.71
CA ARG A 19 -6.23 12.25 -16.17
C ARG A 19 -5.09 11.64 -16.96
N PRO A 20 -5.33 11.08 -18.15
CA PRO A 20 -4.26 10.54 -18.98
C PRO A 20 -3.14 11.58 -19.21
N GLY A 21 -1.92 11.23 -18.82
CA GLY A 21 -0.74 12.09 -18.97
C GLY A 21 -0.51 13.09 -17.82
N SER A 22 -1.39 13.17 -16.82
CA SER A 22 -1.07 13.89 -15.57
C SER A 22 -0.02 13.12 -14.75
N PRO A 23 0.67 13.74 -13.78
CA PRO A 23 1.49 12.99 -12.83
C PRO A 23 0.65 11.95 -12.09
N PHE A 24 1.28 10.85 -11.68
CA PHE A 24 0.72 9.93 -10.71
C PHE A 24 0.87 10.49 -9.30
N VAL A 25 -0.11 10.22 -8.45
CA VAL A 25 -0.07 10.49 -7.02
C VAL A 25 -0.05 9.14 -6.30
N ALA A 26 1.02 8.87 -5.57
CA ALA A 26 1.15 7.71 -4.71
C ALA A 26 0.78 8.13 -3.28
N THR A 27 -0.16 7.42 -2.67
CA THR A 27 -0.60 7.65 -1.29
C THR A 27 -0.36 6.38 -0.48
N LEU A 28 0.51 6.48 0.52
CA LEU A 28 0.76 5.42 1.50
C LEU A 28 -0.20 5.60 2.68
N SER A 29 -1.01 4.58 2.95
CA SER A 29 -1.91 4.52 4.09
C SER A 29 -1.56 3.36 5.01
N ARG A 30 -2.01 3.46 6.26
CA ARG A 30 -1.88 2.43 7.28
C ARG A 30 -3.21 2.28 8.01
N THR A 31 -3.62 1.04 8.19
CA THR A 31 -4.81 0.66 8.95
C THR A 31 -4.36 -0.09 10.20
N GLU A 32 -4.65 0.47 11.38
CA GLU A 32 -4.50 -0.23 12.65
C GLU A 32 -5.85 -0.87 13.00
N THR A 33 -5.89 -2.19 13.16
CA THR A 33 -7.10 -2.92 13.59
C THR A 33 -6.89 -3.56 14.95
N ARG A 34 -7.72 -3.18 15.93
CA ARG A 34 -7.77 -3.77 17.26
C ARG A 34 -8.83 -4.85 17.32
N TRP A 35 -8.45 -6.01 17.83
CA TRP A 35 -9.27 -7.19 17.93
C TRP A 35 -9.60 -7.49 19.39
N TYR A 36 -10.84 -7.90 19.61
CA TYR A 36 -11.39 -8.19 20.92
C TYR A 36 -11.91 -9.63 20.99
N ALA A 37 -12.00 -10.19 22.20
CA ALA A 37 -12.27 -11.61 22.43
C ALA A 37 -13.67 -12.06 22.00
N ASP A 38 -14.61 -11.12 21.88
CA ASP A 38 -15.97 -11.35 21.38
C ASP A 38 -16.08 -11.29 19.85
N GLY A 39 -14.96 -11.05 19.15
CA GLY A 39 -14.90 -10.90 17.71
C GLY A 39 -15.20 -9.48 17.22
N TYR A 40 -15.45 -8.53 18.12
CA TYR A 40 -15.50 -7.12 17.76
C TYR A 40 -14.12 -6.67 17.26
N ARG A 41 -14.13 -5.75 16.28
CA ARG A 41 -12.93 -5.10 15.78
C ARG A 41 -13.16 -3.62 15.56
N GLU A 42 -12.12 -2.84 15.82
CA GLU A 42 -12.08 -1.40 15.60
C GLU A 42 -10.88 -1.11 14.70
N SER A 43 -11.11 -0.40 13.59
CA SER A 43 -10.07 -0.05 12.63
C SER A 43 -9.93 1.47 12.52
N VAL A 44 -8.69 1.94 12.46
CA VAL A 44 -8.36 3.36 12.25
C VAL A 44 -7.40 3.46 11.08
N ASP A 45 -7.82 4.19 10.06
CA ASP A 45 -7.03 4.48 8.86
C ASP A 45 -6.28 5.81 9.02
N ALA A 46 -5.03 5.82 8.58
CA ALA A 46 -4.19 7.01 8.54
C ALA A 46 -3.44 7.10 7.22
N VAL A 47 -3.49 8.27 6.58
CA VAL A 47 -2.56 8.60 5.49
C VAL A 47 -1.21 8.93 6.12
N ILE A 48 -0.19 8.18 5.72
CA ILE A 48 1.17 8.31 6.24
C ILE A 48 1.97 9.29 5.41
N ALA A 49 1.90 9.15 4.08
CA ALA A 49 2.65 9.99 3.16
C ALA A 49 2.01 10.00 1.78
N THR A 50 2.36 11.03 1.00
CA THR A 50 1.95 11.17 -0.39
C THR A 50 3.13 11.67 -1.20
N CYS A 51 3.31 11.16 -2.41
CA CYS A 51 4.29 11.67 -3.36
C CYS A 51 3.69 11.80 -4.75
N THR A 52 4.26 12.71 -5.55
CA THR A 52 3.83 12.97 -6.92
C THR A 52 4.94 12.55 -7.87
N LEU A 53 4.63 11.65 -8.80
CA LEU A 53 5.60 11.01 -9.69
C LEU A 53 5.26 11.31 -11.15
N ARG A 54 6.26 11.80 -11.89
CA ARG A 54 6.15 12.07 -13.32
C ARG A 54 6.87 10.98 -14.11
N ALA A 55 6.18 9.87 -14.31
CA ALA A 55 6.66 8.75 -15.12
C ALA A 55 5.49 8.00 -15.77
N PRO A 56 5.72 7.34 -16.91
CA PRO A 56 4.73 6.46 -17.51
C PRO A 56 4.64 5.12 -16.75
N LEU A 57 3.60 4.33 -17.03
CA LEU A 57 3.59 2.91 -16.74
C LEU A 57 4.55 2.17 -17.68
N PRO A 58 5.27 1.13 -17.22
CA PRO A 58 5.29 0.60 -15.86
C PRO A 58 6.29 1.29 -14.92
N VAL A 59 7.12 2.21 -15.42
CA VAL A 59 8.25 2.84 -14.69
C VAL A 59 7.83 3.44 -13.35
N VAL A 60 6.63 4.02 -13.27
CA VAL A 60 6.11 4.60 -12.02
C VAL A 60 6.06 3.59 -10.86
N PHE A 61 5.86 2.29 -11.11
CA PHE A 61 5.84 1.29 -10.03
C PHE A 61 7.21 1.10 -9.38
N GLU A 62 8.28 1.13 -10.17
CA GLU A 62 9.66 1.06 -9.67
C GLU A 62 9.99 2.31 -8.85
N MET A 63 9.62 3.49 -9.36
CA MET A 63 9.85 4.76 -8.65
C MET A 63 9.09 4.84 -7.32
N VAL A 64 7.86 4.34 -7.26
CA VAL A 64 7.12 4.22 -5.99
C VAL A 64 7.88 3.33 -5.01
N ASN A 65 8.39 2.19 -5.47
CA ASN A 65 9.08 1.27 -4.59
C ASN A 65 10.42 1.85 -4.09
N GLU A 66 11.17 2.54 -4.95
CA GLU A 66 12.37 3.28 -4.55
C GLU A 66 12.05 4.35 -3.51
N TRP A 67 10.97 5.11 -3.70
CA TRP A 67 10.50 6.11 -2.73
C TRP A 67 10.15 5.47 -1.38
N LEU A 68 9.37 4.39 -1.38
CA LEU A 68 9.01 3.66 -0.15
C LEU A 68 10.26 3.12 0.58
N LEU A 69 11.23 2.61 -0.17
CA LEU A 69 12.46 2.06 0.40
C LEU A 69 13.32 3.17 1.02
N ALA A 70 13.48 4.28 0.32
CA ALA A 70 14.33 5.40 0.73
C ALA A 70 13.77 6.15 1.94
N GLU A 71 12.46 6.42 1.96
CA GLU A 71 11.85 7.31 2.96
C GLU A 71 11.10 6.56 4.08
N HIS A 72 10.62 5.35 3.80
CA HIS A 72 9.73 4.64 4.72
C HIS A 72 10.26 3.27 5.15
N GLN A 73 11.36 2.77 4.57
CA GLN A 73 11.87 1.40 4.79
C GLN A 73 10.82 0.31 4.52
N HIS A 74 9.91 0.58 3.59
CA HIS A 74 8.87 -0.34 3.13
C HIS A 74 9.05 -0.63 1.64
N ALA A 75 8.33 -1.64 1.16
CA ALA A 75 8.22 -1.96 -0.26
C ALA A 75 6.81 -2.44 -0.57
N VAL A 76 6.35 -2.23 -1.80
CA VAL A 76 5.13 -2.90 -2.28
C VAL A 76 5.45 -4.37 -2.49
N LEU A 77 4.59 -5.26 -1.97
CA LEU A 77 4.74 -6.69 -2.16
C LEU A 77 4.64 -7.03 -3.66
N PRO A 78 5.57 -7.83 -4.19
CA PRO A 78 5.48 -8.31 -5.57
C PRO A 78 4.11 -8.95 -5.84
N LEU A 79 3.54 -8.68 -7.02
CA LEU A 79 2.26 -9.23 -7.48
C LEU A 79 1.02 -8.80 -6.67
N SER A 80 1.14 -7.86 -5.72
CA SER A 80 0.00 -7.36 -4.95
C SER A 80 -0.77 -6.24 -5.64
N TRP A 81 -0.25 -5.70 -6.75
CA TRP A 81 -0.90 -4.66 -7.52
C TRP A 81 -2.22 -5.12 -8.11
N GLN A 82 -3.27 -4.38 -7.82
CA GLN A 82 -4.61 -4.59 -8.36
C GLN A 82 -5.13 -3.30 -8.95
N PHE A 83 -5.67 -3.38 -10.17
CA PHE A 83 -6.36 -2.25 -10.78
C PHE A 83 -7.68 -2.01 -10.06
N ASP A 84 -7.90 -0.77 -9.62
CA ASP A 84 -9.17 -0.37 -9.02
C ASP A 84 -10.08 0.21 -10.10
N SER A 85 -10.98 -0.62 -10.61
CA SER A 85 -11.97 -0.20 -11.60
C SER A 85 -13.16 0.55 -10.99
N THR A 86 -13.23 0.65 -9.67
CA THR A 86 -14.36 1.29 -8.97
C THR A 86 -14.11 2.76 -8.65
N ASP A 87 -12.85 3.19 -8.70
CA ASP A 87 -12.47 4.60 -8.64
C ASP A 87 -12.89 5.31 -9.94
N THR A 88 -13.95 6.13 -9.83
CA THR A 88 -14.47 6.93 -10.94
C THR A 88 -13.88 8.33 -11.02
N ASP A 89 -13.12 8.74 -10.01
CA ASP A 89 -12.55 10.09 -9.91
C ASP A 89 -11.19 10.17 -10.62
N ASN A 90 -10.51 9.02 -10.77
CA ASN A 90 -9.24 8.90 -11.46
C ASN A 90 -9.35 8.17 -12.80
N ALA A 91 -8.52 8.57 -13.77
CA ALA A 91 -8.42 7.87 -15.05
C ALA A 91 -7.83 6.46 -14.90
N VAL A 92 -6.95 6.27 -13.92
CA VAL A 92 -6.41 4.97 -13.54
C VAL A 92 -6.01 5.00 -12.06
N ALA A 93 -6.32 3.93 -11.33
CA ALA A 93 -5.91 3.72 -9.95
C ALA A 93 -5.46 2.27 -9.73
N PHE A 94 -4.42 2.09 -8.92
CA PHE A 94 -3.91 0.79 -8.51
C PHE A 94 -3.70 0.73 -7.01
N ASN A 95 -4.06 -0.40 -6.40
CA ASN A 95 -3.83 -0.67 -4.99
C ASN A 95 -2.73 -1.72 -4.87
N GLY A 96 -1.74 -1.47 -4.01
CA GLY A 96 -0.64 -2.38 -3.71
C GLY A 96 -0.54 -2.62 -2.21
N ARG A 97 -0.27 -3.87 -1.81
CA ARG A 97 -0.01 -4.19 -0.40
C ARG A 97 1.41 -3.83 -0.05
N VAL A 98 1.61 -3.16 1.07
CA VAL A 98 2.93 -2.67 1.51
C VAL A 98 3.39 -3.46 2.73
N ALA A 99 4.68 -3.83 2.74
CA ALA A 99 5.30 -4.51 3.86
C ALA A 99 6.66 -3.87 4.19
N PRO A 100 7.18 -4.06 5.42
CA PRO A 100 8.54 -3.68 5.74
C PRO A 100 9.53 -4.32 4.75
N ALA A 101 10.52 -3.55 4.29
CA ALA A 101 11.42 -3.97 3.21
C ALA A 101 12.17 -5.29 3.53
N GLN A 102 12.49 -5.52 4.80
CA GLN A 102 13.10 -6.76 5.29
C GLN A 102 12.20 -7.99 5.07
N LEU A 103 10.87 -7.82 5.15
CA LEU A 103 9.90 -8.90 4.97
C LEU A 103 9.59 -9.13 3.48
N ALA A 104 9.55 -8.06 2.67
CA ALA A 104 9.29 -8.14 1.24
C ALA A 104 10.33 -9.02 0.50
N HIS A 105 11.60 -8.94 0.89
CA HIS A 105 12.69 -9.73 0.29
C HIS A 105 12.58 -11.25 0.58
N HIS A 106 12.00 -11.63 1.73
CA HIS A 106 11.82 -13.04 2.10
C HIS A 106 10.68 -13.72 1.33
N VAL A 107 9.62 -12.99 0.96
CA VAL A 107 8.51 -13.54 0.15
C VAL A 107 9.01 -13.88 -1.27
N GLU A 108 9.87 -13.05 -1.84
CA GLU A 108 10.47 -13.26 -3.16
C GLU A 108 11.40 -14.48 -3.21
N SER A 109 12.12 -14.72 -2.11
CA SER A 109 13.01 -15.88 -1.95
C SER A 109 12.26 -17.21 -1.78
N ALA A 110 11.07 -17.19 -1.19
CA ALA A 110 10.26 -18.39 -0.95
C ALA A 110 9.47 -18.86 -2.19
N GLN A 111 9.23 -17.98 -3.16
CA GLN A 111 8.52 -18.31 -4.40
C GLN A 111 9.43 -18.84 -5.53
N SER A 112 10.75 -18.82 -5.32
CA SER A 112 11.76 -19.30 -6.27
C SER A 112 12.29 -20.71 -5.95
N ALA A 113 11.65 -21.42 -5.00
CA ALA A 113 12.05 -22.74 -4.50
C ALA A 113 11.06 -23.85 -4.88
#